data_AF-A0A4R8EDX1-F1
#
_entry.id   AF-A0A4R8EDX1-F1
#
_cell.length_a   1.000
_cell.length_b   1.000
_cell.length_c   1.000
_cell.angle_alpha   90.00
_cell.angle_beta   90.00
_cell.angle_gamma   90.00
#
_symmetry.space_group_name_H-M   'P 1'
#
loop_
_entity.id
_entity.type
_entity.pdbx_description
1 polymer ?
#
loop_
_entity_poly.entity_id
_entity_poly.type
_entity_poly.pdbx_seq_one_letter_code
_entity_poly.pdbx_strand_id
1 'polypeptide(L)'
;MKKLFISFIAFFLFASFYSIDKTFSAGSSSLVNTWIWEKSVGGANNPYVATPKTIGFTKKIIFTPDGRVITYKNNVEIRNSPYQVEKGIGYLDQSEHDLITFEGKTYVIENLDNQNLTILSNNQDAARTIFKR
;
A
#
# COMPACT_ATOMS: atom_id res chain seq x y z
N MET A 1 35.76 -40.61 32.82
CA MET A 1 34.71 -41.59 32.48
C MET A 1 33.34 -40.95 32.73
N LYS A 2 32.44 -41.01 31.73
CA LYS A 2 30.95 -40.90 31.77
C LYS A 2 30.35 -39.66 32.45
N LYS A 3 29.98 -38.63 31.68
CA LYS A 3 28.64 -38.37 31.11
C LYS A 3 27.54 -38.19 32.18
N LEU A 4 27.15 -36.94 32.41
CA LEU A 4 25.77 -36.55 32.75
C LEU A 4 25.44 -35.27 31.97
N PHE A 5 24.94 -35.48 30.76
CA PHE A 5 24.06 -34.57 30.03
C PHE A 5 22.64 -34.68 30.63
N ILE A 6 21.73 -33.78 30.20
CA ILE A 6 20.28 -33.70 30.48
C ILE A 6 20.01 -32.77 31.68
N SER A 7 19.19 -31.71 31.63
CA SER A 7 18.35 -31.09 30.61
C SER A 7 17.91 -29.73 31.17
N PHE A 8 18.12 -28.66 30.41
CA PHE A 8 17.42 -27.38 30.62
C PHE A 8 16.87 -26.92 29.27
N ILE A 9 16.00 -27.73 28.67
CA ILE A 9 15.15 -27.33 27.55
C ILE A 9 13.71 -27.50 28.01
N ALA A 10 13.13 -26.45 28.57
CA ALA A 10 11.68 -26.23 28.63
C ALA A 10 11.41 -24.94 29.40
N PHE A 11 11.58 -23.75 28.79
CA PHE A 11 10.81 -22.56 29.21
C PHE A 11 10.87 -21.37 28.24
N PHE A 12 10.63 -21.55 26.93
CA PHE A 12 10.35 -20.39 26.05
C PHE A 12 9.35 -20.71 24.93
N LEU A 13 8.36 -21.58 25.20
CA LEU A 13 7.21 -21.80 24.32
C LEU A 13 6.02 -20.93 24.75
N PHE A 14 6.20 -19.62 24.78
CA PHE A 14 5.10 -18.66 24.71
C PHE A 14 5.55 -17.46 23.88
N ALA A 15 5.93 -17.72 22.62
CA ALA A 15 5.82 -16.70 21.60
C ALA A 15 4.33 -16.51 21.33
N SER A 16 3.69 -15.64 22.10
CA SER A 16 2.39 -15.11 21.74
C SER A 16 2.53 -14.45 20.37
N PHE A 17 1.96 -15.08 19.35
CA PHE A 17 1.65 -14.40 18.10
C PHE A 17 0.64 -13.31 18.47
N TYR A 18 1.14 -12.11 18.76
CA TYR A 18 0.32 -10.93 18.68
C TYR A 18 -0.07 -10.79 17.22
N SER A 19 -1.26 -11.28 16.86
CA SER A 19 -2.02 -10.63 15.80
C SER A 19 -2.23 -9.21 16.30
N ILE A 20 -1.31 -8.33 15.90
CA ILE A 20 -1.52 -6.90 15.96
C ILE A 20 -2.70 -6.67 15.03
N ASP A 21 -3.89 -6.60 15.60
CA ASP A 21 -4.99 -5.87 15.00
C ASP A 21 -4.49 -4.42 14.92
N LYS A 22 -3.89 -4.06 13.76
CA LYS A 22 -3.53 -2.68 13.48
C LYS A 22 -4.82 -1.90 13.50
N THR A 23 -5.08 -1.27 14.63
CA THR A 23 -6.12 -0.28 14.82
C THR A 23 -6.00 0.71 13.66
N PHE A 24 -7.02 0.71 12.82
CA PHE A 24 -7.15 1.55 11.65
C PHE A 24 -6.97 3.02 12.09
N SER A 25 -5.82 3.62 11.74
CA SER A 25 -5.50 5.02 12.08
C SER A 25 -6.62 5.92 11.57
N ALA A 26 -7.09 6.88 12.35
CA ALA A 26 -8.24 7.73 12.03
C ALA A 26 -8.16 8.44 10.64
N GLY A 27 -6.96 8.58 10.05
CA GLY A 27 -6.76 9.10 8.69
C GLY A 27 -7.07 8.11 7.55
N SER A 28 -7.31 6.83 7.84
CA SER A 28 -7.57 5.79 6.83
C SER A 28 -9.05 5.63 6.48
N SER A 29 -9.95 6.27 7.22
CA SER A 29 -11.40 6.27 6.91
C SER A 29 -11.74 6.92 5.57
N SER A 30 -10.99 7.96 5.15
CA SER A 30 -11.16 8.61 3.84
C SER A 30 -10.59 7.78 2.69
N LEU A 31 -9.59 6.93 2.96
CA LEU A 31 -8.97 6.05 1.98
C LEU A 31 -9.87 4.88 1.60
N VAL A 32 -10.66 4.35 2.55
CA VAL A 32 -11.63 3.27 2.30
C VAL A 32 -12.67 3.73 1.30
N ASN A 33 -12.51 3.29 0.05
CA ASN A 33 -13.44 3.56 -1.03
C ASN A 33 -13.12 2.74 -2.28
N THR A 34 -13.96 2.89 -3.29
CA THR A 34 -13.61 2.57 -4.67
C THR A 34 -12.94 3.76 -5.32
N TRP A 35 -11.80 3.52 -5.96
CA TRP A 35 -10.98 4.51 -6.64
C TRP A 35 -10.77 4.08 -8.09
N ILE A 36 -11.35 4.83 -9.01
CA ILE A 36 -11.26 4.62 -10.45
C ILE A 36 -10.04 5.35 -10.97
N TRP A 37 -9.14 4.63 -11.65
CA TRP A 37 -7.92 5.20 -12.20
C TRP A 37 -8.25 6.15 -13.36
N GLU A 38 -7.83 7.41 -13.24
CA GLU A 38 -7.96 8.41 -14.31
C GLU A 38 -6.72 8.40 -15.20
N LYS A 39 -5.54 8.49 -14.59
CA LYS A 39 -4.26 8.53 -15.30
C LYS A 39 -3.07 8.21 -14.40
N SER A 40 -1.96 7.84 -15.02
CA SER A 40 -0.65 7.80 -14.40
C SER A 40 0.32 8.70 -15.16
N VAL A 41 1.19 9.38 -14.43
CA VAL A 41 2.23 10.27 -14.97
C VAL A 41 3.57 9.75 -14.50
N GLY A 42 4.45 9.45 -15.45
CA GLY A 42 5.81 8.97 -15.20
C GLY A 42 6.69 10.02 -14.54
N GLY A 43 7.79 9.55 -13.95
CA GLY A 43 8.81 10.36 -13.33
C GLY A 43 9.57 11.27 -14.28
N ALA A 44 10.39 12.16 -13.72
CA ALA A 44 11.32 12.98 -14.51
C ALA A 44 12.32 12.12 -15.32
N ASN A 45 12.72 10.96 -14.78
CA ASN A 45 13.67 10.05 -15.42
C ASN A 45 13.02 9.16 -16.50
N ASN A 46 11.69 9.00 -16.46
CA ASN A 46 10.94 8.19 -17.43
C ASN A 46 9.55 8.81 -17.65
N PRO A 47 9.46 9.93 -18.40
CA PRO A 47 8.23 10.66 -18.56
C PRO A 47 7.25 9.91 -19.47
N TYR A 48 6.02 9.72 -18.99
CA TYR A 48 4.91 9.21 -19.78
C TYR A 48 3.58 9.70 -19.22
N VAL A 49 2.50 9.60 -20.02
CA VAL A 49 1.13 9.75 -19.54
C VAL A 49 0.32 8.56 -20.00
N ALA A 50 -0.15 7.78 -19.04
CA ALA A 50 -1.01 6.63 -19.26
C ALA A 50 -2.44 6.98 -18.84
N THR A 51 -3.41 6.69 -19.70
CA THR A 51 -4.85 6.85 -19.45
C THR A 51 -5.56 5.58 -19.91
N PRO A 52 -6.82 5.35 -19.50
CA PRO A 52 -7.59 4.23 -20.04
C PRO A 52 -7.64 4.21 -21.56
N LYS A 53 -7.72 5.39 -22.20
CA LYS A 53 -7.73 5.54 -23.65
C LYS A 53 -6.40 5.15 -24.30
N THR A 54 -5.27 5.55 -23.72
CA THR A 54 -3.95 5.29 -24.33
C THR A 54 -3.47 3.87 -24.09
N ILE A 55 -3.87 3.24 -22.99
CA ILE A 55 -3.43 1.88 -22.63
C ILE A 55 -4.46 0.80 -23.04
N GLY A 56 -5.71 1.18 -23.29
CA GLY A 56 -6.76 0.27 -23.78
C GLY A 56 -7.41 -0.60 -22.68
N PHE A 57 -7.28 -0.23 -21.41
CA PHE A 57 -7.99 -0.87 -20.30
C PHE A 57 -8.36 0.11 -19.20
N THR A 58 -9.38 -0.22 -18.41
CA THR A 58 -9.71 0.50 -17.17
C THR A 58 -9.08 -0.19 -15.97
N LYS A 59 -8.76 0.60 -14.95
CA LYS A 59 -8.30 0.10 -13.65
C LYS A 59 -9.15 0.74 -12.55
N LYS A 60 -9.47 -0.03 -11.52
CA LYS A 60 -9.94 0.51 -10.24
C LYS A 60 -9.29 -0.24 -9.10
N ILE A 61 -9.17 0.41 -7.96
CA ILE A 61 -8.74 -0.21 -6.71
C ILE A 61 -9.81 0.03 -5.65
N ILE A 62 -9.99 -0.92 -4.74
CA ILE A 62 -10.92 -0.80 -3.63
C ILE A 62 -10.14 -1.02 -2.35
N PHE A 63 -10.03 0.01 -1.50
CA PHE A 63 -9.51 -0.14 -0.14
C PHE A 63 -10.67 -0.47 0.78
N THR A 64 -10.53 -1.52 1.56
CA THR A 64 -11.57 -2.04 2.44
C THR A 64 -11.24 -1.78 3.91
N PRO A 65 -12.25 -1.69 4.80
CA PRO A 65 -12.02 -1.45 6.23
C PRO A 65 -11.18 -2.52 6.93
N ASP A 66 -11.19 -3.76 6.41
CA ASP A 66 -10.41 -4.89 6.93
C ASP A 66 -8.94 -4.89 6.46
N GLY A 67 -8.46 -3.77 5.90
CA GLY A 67 -7.05 -3.61 5.54
C GLY A 67 -6.66 -4.35 4.25
N ARG A 68 -7.61 -4.55 3.33
CA ARG A 68 -7.35 -5.15 2.01
C ARG A 68 -7.50 -4.15 0.87
N VAL A 69 -6.68 -4.33 -0.15
CA VAL A 69 -6.81 -3.61 -1.43
C VAL A 69 -7.10 -4.62 -2.52
N ILE A 70 -8.15 -4.35 -3.28
CA ILE A 70 -8.59 -5.19 -4.40
C ILE A 70 -8.36 -4.42 -5.69
N THR A 71 -7.52 -4.94 -6.57
CA THR A 71 -7.19 -4.33 -7.86
C THR A 71 -7.99 -5.00 -8.97
N TYR A 72 -8.65 -4.19 -9.79
CA TYR A 72 -9.41 -4.62 -10.95
C TYR A 72 -8.80 -4.09 -12.24
N LYS A 73 -8.86 -4.90 -13.30
CA LYS A 73 -8.60 -4.51 -14.68
C LYS A 73 -9.81 -4.87 -15.53
N ASN A 74 -10.38 -3.91 -16.26
CA ASN A 74 -11.60 -4.13 -17.05
C ASN A 74 -12.72 -4.81 -16.24
N ASN A 75 -12.94 -4.35 -15.00
CA ASN A 75 -13.89 -4.92 -14.04
C ASN A 75 -13.65 -6.39 -13.63
N VAL A 76 -12.54 -7.00 -14.02
CA VAL A 76 -12.10 -8.32 -13.53
C VAL A 76 -11.12 -8.10 -12.38
N GLU A 77 -11.37 -8.73 -11.24
CA GLU A 77 -10.43 -8.76 -10.12
C GLU A 77 -9.15 -9.47 -10.56
N ILE A 78 -8.01 -8.80 -10.39
CA ILE A 78 -6.70 -9.35 -10.75
C ILE A 78 -5.78 -9.51 -9.54
N ARG A 79 -6.11 -8.89 -8.41
CA ARG A 79 -5.35 -9.00 -7.16
C ARG A 79 -6.19 -8.61 -5.96
N ASN A 80 -5.88 -9.25 -4.84
CA ASN A 80 -6.44 -8.94 -3.53
C ASN A 80 -5.34 -9.16 -2.48
N SER A 81 -4.84 -8.08 -1.90
CA SER A 81 -3.69 -8.11 -0.99
C SER A 81 -3.93 -7.25 0.24
N PRO A 82 -3.26 -7.52 1.37
CA PRO A 82 -3.24 -6.57 2.47
C PRO A 82 -2.62 -5.24 2.03
N TYR A 83 -3.06 -4.15 2.65
CA TYR A 83 -2.36 -2.87 2.59
C TYR A 83 -2.05 -2.37 4.00
N GLN A 84 -1.07 -1.47 4.09
CA GLN A 84 -0.67 -0.82 5.32
C GLN A 84 -0.57 0.68 5.09
N VAL A 85 -1.07 1.46 6.04
CA VAL A 85 -0.89 2.91 6.09
C VAL A 85 -0.05 3.25 7.32
N GLU A 86 0.98 4.06 7.14
CA GLU A 86 1.88 4.50 8.22
C GLU A 86 2.54 5.84 7.89
N LYS A 87 3.10 6.50 8.90
CA LYS A 87 3.99 7.65 8.68
C LYS A 87 5.37 7.16 8.27
N GLY A 88 6.00 7.85 7.33
CA GLY A 88 7.36 7.55 6.91
C GLY A 88 7.95 8.61 6.00
N ILE A 89 9.22 8.44 5.65
CA ILE A 89 9.97 9.45 4.88
C ILE A 89 9.73 9.30 3.37
N GLY A 90 9.38 10.41 2.72
CA GLY A 90 9.27 10.51 1.27
C GLY A 90 10.64 10.55 0.59
N TYR A 91 10.78 9.85 -0.53
CA TYR A 91 12.04 9.74 -1.26
C TYR A 91 12.47 11.07 -1.88
N LEU A 92 11.52 11.87 -2.39
CA LEU A 92 11.84 13.08 -3.15
C LEU A 92 12.26 14.26 -2.27
N ASP A 93 11.55 14.49 -1.18
CA ASP A 93 11.71 15.69 -0.34
C ASP A 93 12.31 15.40 1.03
N GLN A 94 12.53 14.11 1.35
CA GLN A 94 13.08 13.66 2.63
C GLN A 94 12.25 14.13 3.83
N SER A 95 10.95 14.37 3.65
CA SER A 95 10.04 14.80 4.70
C SER A 95 9.06 13.70 5.10
N GLU A 96 8.40 13.83 6.24
CA GLU A 96 7.44 12.83 6.73
C GLU A 96 6.09 12.97 6.02
N HIS A 97 5.58 11.85 5.51
CA HIS A 97 4.29 11.75 4.82
C HIS A 97 3.47 10.57 5.34
N ASP A 98 2.18 10.58 5.01
CA ASP A 98 1.40 9.34 5.02
C ASP A 98 1.80 8.46 3.84
N LEU A 99 2.24 7.25 4.16
CA LEU A 99 2.62 6.23 3.20
C LEU A 99 1.55 5.15 3.14
N ILE A 100 1.36 4.60 1.95
CA ILE A 100 0.56 3.40 1.74
C ILE A 100 1.39 2.32 1.04
N THR A 101 1.42 1.13 1.62
CA THR A 101 2.15 -0.02 1.09
C THR A 101 1.17 -1.13 0.72
N PHE A 102 1.24 -1.59 -0.52
CA PHE A 102 0.49 -2.76 -1.01
C PHE A 102 1.17 -3.35 -2.24
N GLU A 103 0.93 -4.63 -2.53
CA GLU A 103 1.50 -5.33 -3.69
C GLU A 103 3.04 -5.18 -3.80
N GLY A 104 3.74 -5.12 -2.67
CA GLY A 104 5.20 -4.95 -2.61
C GLY A 104 5.71 -3.56 -3.00
N LYS A 105 4.84 -2.56 -3.08
CA LYS A 105 5.17 -1.18 -3.42
C LYS A 105 4.70 -0.22 -2.34
N THR A 106 5.51 0.79 -2.07
CA THR A 106 5.19 1.87 -1.13
C THR A 106 4.98 3.15 -1.91
N TYR A 107 3.95 3.89 -1.52
CA TYR A 107 3.56 5.14 -2.13
C TYR A 107 3.40 6.22 -1.07
N VAL A 108 3.75 7.45 -1.41
CA VAL A 108 3.33 8.65 -0.68
C VAL A 108 1.88 8.96 -1.06
N ILE A 109 1.02 9.21 -0.08
CA ILE A 109 -0.32 9.75 -0.30
C ILE A 109 -0.17 11.27 -0.47
N GLU A 110 -0.16 11.75 -1.72
CA GLU A 110 0.07 13.17 -2.03
C GLU A 110 -1.23 13.99 -1.91
N ASN A 111 -2.37 13.41 -2.29
CA ASN A 111 -3.68 14.01 -2.09
C ASN A 111 -4.70 12.92 -1.73
N LEU A 112 -5.55 13.19 -0.74
CA LEU A 112 -6.67 12.35 -0.36
C LEU A 112 -7.82 13.22 0.14
N ASP A 113 -8.89 13.30 -0.66
CA ASP A 113 -10.13 13.97 -0.31
C ASP A 113 -11.34 13.07 -0.58
N ASN A 114 -12.55 13.63 -0.60
CA ASN A 114 -13.78 12.87 -0.81
C ASN A 114 -14.04 12.46 -2.27
N GLN A 115 -13.23 12.91 -3.23
CA GLN A 115 -13.38 12.65 -4.65
C GLN A 115 -12.07 12.20 -5.32
N ASN A 116 -10.92 12.58 -4.77
CA ASN A 116 -9.61 12.41 -5.39
C ASN A 116 -8.66 11.64 -4.46
N LEU A 117 -7.90 10.72 -5.08
CA LEU A 117 -6.75 10.08 -4.46
C LEU A 117 -5.58 10.19 -5.44
N THR A 118 -4.48 10.77 -4.98
CA THR A 118 -3.23 10.82 -5.71
C THR A 118 -2.16 10.13 -4.89
N ILE A 119 -1.57 9.08 -5.47
CA ILE A 119 -0.44 8.37 -4.87
C ILE A 119 0.80 8.54 -5.74
N LEU A 120 1.94 8.73 -5.09
CA LEU A 120 3.24 8.91 -5.72
C LEU A 120 4.15 7.74 -5.33
N SER A 121 4.80 7.08 -6.29
CA SER A 121 5.72 5.98 -5.98
C SER A 121 6.84 6.49 -5.08
N ASN A 122 7.06 5.87 -3.92
CA ASN A 122 8.06 6.32 -2.96
C ASN A 122 9.47 5.82 -3.34
N ASN A 123 9.96 6.25 -4.50
CA ASN A 123 11.25 5.87 -5.07
C ASN A 123 11.76 6.95 -6.03
N GLN A 124 12.90 6.71 -6.68
CA GLN A 124 13.56 7.66 -7.59
C GLN A 124 12.74 8.01 -8.84
N ASP A 125 11.87 7.11 -9.31
CA ASP A 125 11.01 7.42 -10.46
C ASP A 125 9.90 8.38 -10.04
N ALA A 126 9.32 8.22 -8.84
CA ALA A 126 8.25 9.06 -8.35
C ALA A 126 7.09 9.20 -9.36
N ALA A 127 6.74 8.10 -10.04
CA ALA A 127 5.56 8.05 -10.89
C ALA A 127 4.29 8.25 -10.05
N ARG A 128 3.41 9.13 -10.53
CA ARG A 128 2.15 9.51 -9.91
C ARG A 128 0.99 8.73 -10.51
N THR A 129 0.09 8.23 -9.68
CA THR A 129 -1.17 7.61 -10.10
C THR A 129 -2.33 8.37 -9.49
N ILE A 130 -3.26 8.81 -10.34
CA ILE A 130 -4.38 9.68 -9.97
C ILE A 130 -5.66 8.87 -10.15
N PHE A 131 -6.49 8.89 -9.10
CA PHE A 131 -7.77 8.22 -9.04
C PHE A 131 -8.89 9.21 -8.69
N LYS A 132 -10.11 8.84 -9.09
CA LYS A 132 -11.35 9.50 -8.70
C LYS A 132 -12.38 8.50 -8.18
N ARG A 133 -13.34 8.99 -7.39
CA ARG A 133 -14.52 8.21 -7.00
C ARG A 133 -15.56 8.17 -8.11
#